data_AF-L1P679-F1
#
_entry.id   AF-L1P679-F1
#
_cell.length_a   1.000
_cell.length_b   1.000
_cell.length_c   1.000
_cell.angle_alpha   90.00
_cell.angle_beta   90.00
_cell.angle_gamma   90.00
#
_symmetry.space_group_name_H-M   'P 1'
#
loop_
_entity.id
_entity.type
_entity.pdbx_description
1 polymer ?
#
loop_
_entity_poly.entity_id
_entity_poly.type
_entity_poly.pdbx_seq_one_letter_code
_entity_poly.pdbx_strand_id
1 'polypeptide(L)'
;MKGIIILSKNMKEYAKTALKKLILFSIIVVCLMACATKKQSVFTNLDCDKYPVLDSLGYIEYTDDYLFTGKVFDQINQKGKVLVPCLIEKVKDTIPTYFRYTEICNFTEGDYAFFMLPYALKSKRDIYKEVVLKEFKKEYKSDAYMYDHLQAILFHTQDKTTNYNNRLRLYKRLKKWYLRNYEKPQKSTKPIPTTNG
;
A
#
# COMPACT_ATOMS: atom_id res chain seq x y z
N MET A 1 58.63 19.15 -41.56
CA MET A 1 57.67 19.97 -40.77
C MET A 1 56.19 19.69 -41.06
N LYS A 2 55.73 19.56 -42.32
CA LYS A 2 54.30 19.31 -42.62
C LYS A 2 53.70 18.04 -41.97
N GLY A 3 54.46 16.94 -41.89
CA GLY A 3 53.97 15.67 -41.32
C GLY A 3 53.67 15.71 -39.80
N ILE A 4 54.47 16.45 -39.02
CA ILE A 4 54.30 16.56 -37.55
C ILE A 4 53.05 17.38 -37.21
N ILE A 5 52.76 18.41 -37.99
CA ILE A 5 51.59 19.29 -37.81
C ILE A 5 50.30 18.48 -38.06
N ILE A 6 50.28 17.65 -39.10
CA ILE A 6 49.14 16.78 -39.45
C ILE A 6 48.88 15.74 -38.36
N LEU A 7 49.95 15.10 -37.84
CA LEU A 7 49.84 14.13 -36.76
C LEU A 7 49.23 14.74 -35.48
N SER A 8 49.68 15.95 -35.11
CA SER A 8 49.15 16.63 -33.91
C SER A 8 47.67 17.03 -34.05
N LYS A 9 47.23 17.36 -35.27
CA LYS A 9 45.85 17.74 -35.56
C LYS A 9 44.91 16.54 -35.46
N ASN A 10 45.33 15.39 -36.00
CA ASN A 10 44.60 14.13 -35.91
C ASN A 10 44.50 13.63 -34.45
N MET A 11 45.58 13.75 -33.67
CA MET A 11 45.59 13.41 -32.24
C MET A 11 44.61 14.28 -31.42
N LYS A 12 44.54 15.59 -31.71
CA LYS A 12 43.58 16.49 -31.05
C LYS A 12 42.13 16.16 -31.41
N GLU A 13 41.83 15.82 -32.67
CA GLU A 13 40.49 15.39 -33.06
C GLU A 13 40.09 14.05 -32.41
N TYR A 14 41.04 13.12 -32.31
CA TYR A 14 40.80 11.83 -31.65
C TYR A 14 40.51 12.03 -30.16
N ALA A 15 41.30 12.85 -29.46
CA ALA A 15 41.09 13.20 -28.06
C ALA A 15 39.74 13.91 -27.84
N LYS A 16 39.35 14.82 -28.73
CA LYS A 16 38.05 15.52 -28.66
C LYS A 16 36.89 14.56 -28.85
N THR A 17 37.03 13.58 -29.74
CA THR A 17 36.01 12.56 -30.00
C THR A 17 35.90 11.57 -28.83
N ALA A 18 37.03 11.15 -28.26
CA ALA A 18 37.07 10.30 -27.06
C ALA A 18 36.45 11.00 -25.85
N LEU A 19 36.75 12.28 -25.64
CA LEU A 19 36.18 13.09 -24.55
C LEU A 19 34.65 13.25 -24.69
N LYS A 20 34.14 13.48 -25.92
CA LYS A 20 32.70 13.52 -26.18
C LYS A 20 32.01 12.19 -25.85
N LYS A 21 32.62 11.05 -26.22
CA LYS A 21 32.10 9.71 -25.90
C LYS A 21 32.09 9.45 -24.40
N LEU A 22 33.13 9.86 -23.68
CA LEU A 22 33.23 9.74 -22.21
C LEU A 22 32.14 10.56 -21.49
N ILE A 23 31.90 11.80 -21.94
CA ILE A 23 30.85 12.66 -21.39
C ILE A 23 29.46 12.04 -21.63
N LEU A 24 29.20 11.55 -22.85
CA LEU A 24 27.92 10.91 -23.18
C LEU A 24 27.68 9.66 -22.33
N PHE A 25 28.70 8.81 -22.17
CA PHE A 25 28.63 7.63 -21.31
C PHE A 25 28.34 8.01 -19.85
N SER A 26 29.00 9.05 -19.34
CA SER A 26 28.79 9.55 -17.98
C SER A 26 27.36 10.04 -17.74
N ILE A 27 26.77 10.75 -18.71
CA ILE A 27 25.37 11.21 -18.64
C ILE A 27 24.40 10.02 -18.61
N ILE A 28 24.64 9.00 -19.44
CA ILE A 28 23.80 7.79 -19.48
C ILE A 28 23.85 7.07 -18.12
N VAL A 29 25.03 6.91 -17.53
CA VAL A 29 25.19 6.26 -16.21
C VAL A 29 24.46 7.04 -15.12
N VAL A 30 24.56 8.38 -15.10
CA VAL A 30 23.83 9.22 -14.13
C VAL A 30 22.32 9.12 -14.32
N CYS A 31 21.82 9.11 -15.56
CA CYS A 31 20.39 8.92 -15.86
C CYS A 31 19.87 7.54 -15.42
N LEU A 32 20.67 6.48 -15.57
CA LEU A 32 20.31 5.13 -15.13
C LEU A 32 20.30 5.02 -13.58
N MET A 33 21.27 5.63 -12.91
CA MET A 33 21.37 5.65 -11.44
C MET A 33 20.26 6.50 -10.79
N ALA A 34 19.84 7.60 -11.44
CA ALA A 34 18.73 8.44 -10.98
C ALA A 34 17.37 7.72 -11.00
N CYS A 35 17.22 6.67 -11.82
CA CYS A 35 16.01 5.85 -11.88
C CYS A 35 16.00 4.70 -10.86
N ALA A 36 17.12 4.44 -10.17
CA ALA A 36 17.29 3.27 -9.30
C ALA A 36 16.95 3.52 -7.82
N THR A 37 16.65 4.76 -7.40
CA THR A 37 16.15 5.03 -6.04
C THR A 37 14.67 4.66 -5.94
N LYS A 38 14.39 3.35 -5.96
CA LYS A 38 13.06 2.82 -5.65
C LYS A 38 12.77 3.15 -4.19
N LYS A 39 11.93 4.16 -3.94
CA LYS A 39 11.46 4.51 -2.60
C LYS A 39 11.00 3.24 -1.89
N GLN A 40 11.63 2.93 -0.75
CA GLN A 40 11.27 1.77 0.05
C GLN A 40 9.82 1.96 0.51
N SER A 41 8.94 1.03 0.12
CA SER A 41 7.53 1.09 0.51
C SER A 41 7.41 0.76 1.99
N VAL A 42 6.48 1.39 2.73
CA VAL A 42 6.19 0.99 4.11
C VAL A 42 5.91 -0.51 4.23
N PHE A 43 5.41 -1.15 3.17
CA PHE A 43 5.10 -2.57 3.14
C PHE A 43 6.29 -3.51 2.89
N THR A 44 7.51 -3.01 2.63
CA THR A 44 8.65 -3.85 2.23
C THR A 44 9.35 -4.54 3.41
N ASN A 45 9.30 -3.96 4.62
CA ASN A 45 9.88 -4.53 5.85
C ASN A 45 8.92 -4.33 7.02
N LEU A 46 7.69 -4.81 6.84
CA LEU A 46 6.63 -4.58 7.80
C LEU A 46 6.79 -5.53 8.99
N ASP A 47 7.31 -5.01 10.10
CA ASP A 47 7.36 -5.72 11.37
C ASP A 47 6.00 -5.55 12.08
N CYS A 48 5.11 -6.52 11.89
CA CYS A 48 3.80 -6.53 12.54
C CYS A 48 3.78 -7.28 13.87
N ASP A 49 4.76 -8.15 14.09
CA ASP A 49 4.87 -9.01 15.28
C ASP A 49 5.12 -8.18 16.55
N LYS A 50 5.70 -6.98 16.41
CA LYS A 50 5.78 -5.99 17.50
C LYS A 50 4.43 -5.45 18.00
N TYR A 51 3.31 -5.83 17.38
CA TYR A 51 1.97 -5.39 17.76
C TYR A 51 1.08 -6.58 18.16
N PRO A 52 1.19 -7.08 19.40
CA PRO A 52 0.38 -8.22 19.89
C PRO A 52 -1.14 -8.02 19.80
N VAL A 53 -1.60 -6.77 19.73
CA VAL A 53 -3.02 -6.44 19.51
C VAL A 53 -3.54 -7.01 18.18
N LEU A 54 -2.67 -7.22 17.18
CA LEU A 54 -3.05 -7.80 15.89
C LEU A 54 -3.34 -9.30 16.00
N ASP A 55 -2.68 -10.01 16.90
CA ASP A 55 -2.96 -11.43 17.18
C ASP A 55 -4.27 -11.59 17.97
N SER A 56 -4.68 -10.53 18.66
CA SER A 56 -5.94 -10.50 19.43
C SER A 56 -7.18 -10.37 18.54
N LEU A 57 -7.03 -10.09 17.23
CA LEU A 57 -8.16 -9.97 16.30
C LEU A 57 -8.97 -11.27 16.18
N GLY A 58 -8.32 -12.43 16.34
CA GLY A 58 -8.98 -13.74 16.29
C GLY A 58 -9.94 -14.01 17.47
N TYR A 59 -9.84 -13.21 18.54
CA TYR A 59 -10.53 -13.40 19.81
C TYR A 59 -11.57 -12.32 20.10
N ILE A 60 -11.92 -11.49 19.11
CA ILE A 60 -12.94 -10.47 19.29
C ILE A 60 -14.31 -11.15 19.36
N GLU A 61 -14.98 -10.98 20.49
CA GLU A 61 -16.36 -11.42 20.71
C GLU A 61 -17.33 -10.29 20.37
N TYR A 62 -18.52 -10.65 19.89
CA TYR A 62 -19.61 -9.70 19.63
C TYR A 62 -20.42 -9.50 20.91
N THR A 63 -20.77 -8.26 21.24
CA THR A 63 -21.82 -7.98 22.21
C THR A 63 -23.19 -8.13 21.55
N ASP A 64 -24.22 -8.47 22.32
CA ASP A 64 -25.60 -8.71 21.84
C ASP A 64 -26.16 -7.58 20.96
N ASP A 65 -25.65 -6.36 21.09
CA ASP A 65 -26.07 -5.18 20.31
C ASP A 65 -25.44 -5.06 18.90
N TYR A 66 -24.77 -6.11 18.41
CA TYR A 66 -24.03 -6.07 17.14
C TYR A 66 -22.96 -4.96 17.06
N LEU A 67 -22.54 -4.44 18.21
CA LEU A 67 -21.54 -3.40 18.30
C LEU A 67 -20.15 -4.02 18.46
N PHE A 68 -19.30 -3.69 17.51
CA PHE A 68 -17.86 -3.92 17.52
C PHE A 68 -17.20 -3.07 18.61
N THR A 69 -17.15 -3.56 19.85
CA THR A 69 -16.61 -2.84 21.01
C THR A 69 -15.64 -3.72 21.80
N GLY A 70 -14.83 -3.10 22.66
CA GLY A 70 -13.95 -3.82 23.58
C GLY A 70 -12.47 -3.41 23.49
N LYS A 71 -11.67 -3.99 24.38
CA LYS A 71 -10.28 -3.60 24.65
C LYS A 71 -9.40 -3.59 23.39
N VAL A 72 -9.65 -4.49 22.43
CA VAL A 72 -8.89 -4.54 21.17
C VAL A 72 -9.14 -3.28 20.33
N PHE A 73 -10.39 -2.82 20.22
CA PHE A 73 -10.74 -1.59 19.49
C PHE A 73 -10.04 -0.38 20.10
N ASP A 74 -10.05 -0.26 21.42
CA ASP A 74 -9.37 0.84 22.12
C ASP A 74 -7.86 0.82 21.86
N GLN A 75 -7.23 -0.35 21.91
CA GLN A 75 -5.81 -0.50 21.63
C GLN A 75 -5.46 -0.16 20.18
N ILE A 76 -6.27 -0.59 19.21
CA ILE A 76 -6.13 -0.22 17.79
C ILE A 76 -6.27 1.29 17.63
N ASN A 77 -7.30 1.89 18.23
CA ASN A 77 -7.58 3.32 18.18
C ASN A 77 -6.45 4.15 18.83
N GLN A 78 -5.88 3.68 19.95
CA GLN A 78 -4.76 4.32 20.64
C GLN A 78 -3.47 4.28 19.79
N LYS A 79 -3.12 3.12 19.22
CA LYS A 79 -1.94 3.00 18.35
C LYS A 79 -2.13 3.73 17.01
N GLY A 80 -3.36 3.77 16.50
CA GLY A 80 -3.76 4.59 15.36
C GLY A 80 -3.04 4.21 14.06
N LYS A 81 -2.65 5.23 13.27
CA LYS A 81 -2.17 5.07 11.89
C LYS A 81 -0.95 4.17 11.74
N VAL A 82 -0.16 3.97 12.79
CA VAL A 82 1.03 3.10 12.77
C VAL A 82 0.69 1.65 12.46
N LEU A 83 -0.53 1.20 12.81
CA LEU A 83 -1.01 -0.16 12.55
C LEU A 83 -1.60 -0.33 11.16
N VAL A 84 -1.94 0.75 10.45
CA VAL A 84 -2.70 0.67 9.20
C VAL A 84 -2.01 -0.20 8.15
N PRO A 85 -0.69 -0.09 7.92
CA PRO A 85 -0.02 -1.02 6.99
C PRO A 85 -0.17 -2.49 7.40
N CYS A 86 -0.10 -2.81 8.70
CA CYS A 86 -0.22 -4.19 9.19
C CYS A 86 -1.64 -4.71 9.08
N LEU A 87 -2.63 -3.87 9.41
CA LEU A 87 -4.03 -4.18 9.19
C LEU A 87 -4.32 -4.43 7.71
N ILE A 88 -3.77 -3.61 6.79
CA ILE A 88 -3.89 -3.83 5.35
C ILE A 88 -3.27 -5.17 4.95
N GLU A 89 -2.06 -5.52 5.42
CA GLU A 89 -1.45 -6.81 5.12
C GLU A 89 -2.29 -7.99 5.62
N LYS A 90 -2.91 -7.89 6.81
CA LYS A 90 -3.77 -8.93 7.38
C LYS A 90 -5.10 -9.13 6.65
N VAL A 91 -5.58 -8.21 5.82
CA VAL A 91 -6.87 -8.36 5.09
C VAL A 91 -6.92 -9.64 4.23
N LYS A 92 -5.76 -10.14 3.78
CA LYS A 92 -5.66 -11.38 3.00
C LYS A 92 -5.80 -12.67 3.84
N ASP A 93 -5.75 -12.55 5.16
CA ASP A 93 -5.75 -13.69 6.07
C ASP A 93 -7.14 -14.34 6.14
N THR A 94 -7.17 -15.66 5.93
CA THR A 94 -8.37 -16.49 5.94
C THR A 94 -8.48 -17.36 7.20
N ILE A 95 -7.61 -17.11 8.19
CA ILE A 95 -7.61 -17.82 9.47
C ILE A 95 -8.94 -17.54 10.18
N PRO A 96 -9.74 -18.56 10.51
CA PRO A 96 -11.00 -18.37 11.19
C PRO A 96 -10.79 -17.86 12.62
N THR A 97 -11.68 -16.99 13.04
CA THR A 97 -11.79 -16.50 14.42
C THR A 97 -12.72 -17.40 15.24
N TYR A 98 -12.80 -17.14 16.55
CA TYR A 98 -13.77 -17.82 17.41
C TYR A 98 -15.22 -17.38 17.16
N PHE A 99 -15.42 -16.26 16.46
CA PHE A 99 -16.75 -15.73 16.21
C PHE A 99 -17.44 -16.40 15.01
N ARG A 100 -18.70 -16.78 15.22
CA ARG A 100 -19.61 -17.32 14.22
C ARG A 100 -20.83 -16.43 14.12
N TYR A 101 -21.10 -15.90 12.93
CA TYR A 101 -22.38 -15.26 12.68
C TYR A 101 -23.42 -16.32 12.36
N THR A 102 -24.45 -16.37 13.21
CA THR A 102 -25.65 -17.22 13.08
C THR A 102 -25.33 -18.68 12.75
N GLU A 103 -24.26 -19.23 13.32
CA GLU A 103 -23.76 -20.62 13.10
C GLU A 103 -23.35 -20.98 11.66
N ILE A 104 -23.50 -20.08 10.69
CA ILE A 104 -23.38 -20.37 9.25
C ILE A 104 -22.03 -19.91 8.69
N CYS A 105 -21.41 -18.87 9.26
CA CYS A 105 -20.17 -18.29 8.74
C CYS A 105 -19.17 -17.98 9.86
N ASN A 106 -17.94 -18.50 9.75
CA ASN A 106 -16.81 -18.06 10.57
C ASN A 106 -16.27 -16.75 10.00
N PHE A 107 -16.09 -15.76 10.87
CA PHE A 107 -15.31 -14.57 10.52
C PHE A 107 -13.84 -14.94 10.49
N THR A 108 -13.04 -14.27 9.66
CA THR A 108 -11.59 -14.45 9.64
C THR A 108 -10.87 -13.27 10.28
N GLU A 109 -9.61 -13.46 10.65
CA GLU A 109 -8.76 -12.35 11.10
C GLU A 109 -8.71 -11.21 10.08
N GLY A 110 -8.74 -11.54 8.78
CA GLY A 110 -8.78 -10.54 7.71
C GLY A 110 -10.05 -9.69 7.69
N ASP A 111 -11.19 -10.24 8.16
CA ASP A 111 -12.46 -9.49 8.27
C ASP A 111 -12.34 -8.43 9.35
N TYR A 112 -11.90 -8.84 10.55
CA TYR A 112 -11.64 -7.91 11.64
C TYR A 112 -10.56 -6.89 11.26
N ALA A 113 -9.47 -7.31 10.61
CA ALA A 113 -8.44 -6.39 10.15
C ALA A 113 -9.03 -5.30 9.24
N PHE A 114 -9.95 -5.66 8.33
CA PHE A 114 -10.68 -4.70 7.50
C PHE A 114 -11.58 -3.77 8.34
N PHE A 115 -12.38 -4.31 9.27
CA PHE A 115 -13.25 -3.53 10.14
C PHE A 115 -12.49 -2.59 11.10
N MET A 116 -11.24 -2.91 11.44
CA MET A 116 -10.36 -2.08 12.27
C MET A 116 -9.77 -0.88 11.53
N LEU A 117 -9.70 -0.90 10.20
CA LEU A 117 -9.03 0.16 9.42
C LEU A 117 -9.60 1.56 9.70
N PRO A 118 -10.93 1.78 9.72
CA PRO A 118 -11.50 3.09 10.03
C PRO A 118 -11.09 3.61 11.42
N TYR A 119 -11.06 2.73 12.43
CA TYR A 119 -10.66 3.06 13.80
C TYR A 119 -9.18 3.48 13.86
N ALA A 120 -8.29 2.71 13.24
CA ALA A 120 -6.86 3.03 13.19
C ALA A 120 -6.59 4.33 12.43
N LEU A 121 -7.35 4.61 11.37
CA LEU A 121 -7.17 5.80 10.53
C LEU A 121 -7.73 7.08 11.16
N LYS A 122 -8.70 6.98 12.08
CA LYS A 122 -9.44 8.11 12.66
C LYS A 122 -9.94 9.08 11.59
N SER A 123 -10.37 8.53 10.45
CA SER A 123 -10.70 9.32 9.27
C SER A 123 -12.18 9.23 8.96
N LYS A 124 -12.78 10.37 8.58
CA LYS A 124 -14.11 10.40 7.96
C LYS A 124 -14.12 9.85 6.54
N ARG A 125 -12.96 9.45 6.00
CA ARG A 125 -12.89 8.84 4.66
C ARG A 125 -13.54 7.48 4.69
N ASP A 126 -14.57 7.36 3.88
CA ASP A 126 -15.29 6.14 3.68
C ASP A 126 -14.46 5.18 2.81
N ILE A 127 -13.63 4.36 3.45
CA ILE A 127 -12.81 3.31 2.81
C ILE A 127 -13.70 2.38 2.00
N TYR A 128 -14.90 2.12 2.52
CA TYR A 128 -15.87 1.28 1.85
C TYR A 128 -16.26 1.88 0.50
N LYS A 129 -16.64 3.15 0.45
CA LYS A 129 -16.95 3.86 -0.80
C LYS A 129 -15.74 4.06 -1.71
N GLU A 130 -14.58 4.41 -1.17
CA GLU A 130 -13.40 4.75 -1.96
C GLU A 130 -12.64 3.55 -2.51
N VAL A 131 -12.74 2.40 -1.85
CA VAL A 131 -11.95 1.20 -2.17
C VAL A 131 -12.87 0.04 -2.55
N VAL A 132 -13.80 -0.34 -1.67
CA VAL A 132 -14.63 -1.54 -1.86
C VAL A 132 -15.61 -1.33 -3.02
N LEU A 133 -16.46 -0.31 -2.94
CA LEU A 133 -17.47 -0.07 -3.98
C LEU A 133 -16.87 0.13 -5.36
N LYS A 134 -15.72 0.81 -5.45
CA LYS A 134 -15.06 1.04 -6.74
C LYS A 134 -14.47 -0.23 -7.33
N GLU A 135 -13.94 -1.13 -6.51
CA GLU A 135 -13.34 -2.38 -6.98
C GLU A 135 -14.40 -3.39 -7.41
N PHE A 136 -15.50 -3.48 -6.66
CA PHE A 136 -16.50 -4.54 -6.81
C PHE A 136 -17.81 -4.03 -7.44
N LYS A 137 -17.78 -2.85 -8.09
CA LYS A 137 -18.95 -2.20 -8.71
C LYS A 137 -19.75 -3.12 -9.64
N LYS A 138 -19.06 -3.98 -10.38
CA LYS A 138 -19.68 -4.85 -11.39
C LYS A 138 -20.38 -6.07 -10.78
N GLU A 139 -20.17 -6.33 -9.49
CA GLU A 139 -20.55 -7.59 -8.84
C GLU A 139 -21.83 -7.45 -8.02
N TYR A 140 -22.38 -6.24 -7.88
CA TYR A 140 -23.68 -6.01 -7.23
C TYR A 140 -24.70 -5.45 -8.25
N LYS A 141 -25.95 -5.91 -8.12
CA LYS A 141 -27.05 -5.56 -9.05
C LYS A 141 -27.97 -4.46 -8.53
N SER A 142 -27.89 -4.11 -7.24
CA SER A 142 -28.75 -3.13 -6.59
C SER A 142 -27.99 -2.38 -5.50
N ASP A 143 -28.22 -1.07 -5.42
CA ASP A 143 -27.65 -0.21 -4.38
C ASP A 143 -28.29 -0.46 -2.99
N ALA A 144 -29.53 -0.99 -2.96
CA ALA A 144 -30.33 -1.11 -1.73
C ALA A 144 -29.78 -2.11 -0.70
N TYR A 145 -29.08 -3.16 -1.15
CA TYR A 145 -28.45 -4.19 -0.31
C TYR A 145 -26.98 -4.37 -0.67
N MET A 146 -26.38 -3.33 -1.24
CA MET A 146 -25.00 -3.36 -1.72
C MET A 146 -24.01 -3.69 -0.60
N TYR A 147 -24.30 -3.26 0.63
CA TYR A 147 -23.45 -3.54 1.79
C TYR A 147 -23.39 -5.04 2.11
N ASP A 148 -24.54 -5.66 2.31
CA ASP A 148 -24.65 -7.09 2.66
C ASP A 148 -24.18 -7.98 1.52
N HIS A 149 -24.49 -7.63 0.27
CA HIS A 149 -24.00 -8.37 -0.90
C HIS A 149 -22.49 -8.32 -1.02
N LEU A 150 -21.86 -7.16 -0.79
CA LEU A 150 -20.41 -7.08 -0.87
C LEU A 150 -19.75 -7.79 0.30
N GLN A 151 -20.31 -7.76 1.51
CA GLN A 151 -19.80 -8.60 2.59
C GLN A 151 -19.92 -10.10 2.25
N ALA A 152 -21.03 -10.54 1.66
CA ALA A 152 -21.20 -11.92 1.22
C ALA A 152 -20.18 -12.31 0.12
N ILE A 153 -19.95 -11.43 -0.86
CA ILE A 153 -18.98 -11.66 -1.96
C ILE A 153 -17.53 -11.65 -1.45
N LEU A 154 -17.21 -10.79 -0.48
CA LEU A 154 -15.83 -10.57 -0.02
C LEU A 154 -15.43 -11.51 1.10
N PHE A 155 -16.32 -11.74 2.07
CA PHE A 155 -15.99 -12.39 3.33
C PHE A 155 -16.65 -13.76 3.47
N HIS A 156 -17.81 -13.99 2.87
CA HIS A 156 -18.63 -15.18 3.15
C HIS A 156 -19.01 -16.01 1.91
N THR A 157 -18.25 -15.88 0.82
CA THR A 157 -18.43 -16.76 -0.35
C THR A 157 -18.04 -18.20 0.02
N GLN A 158 -18.91 -19.16 -0.26
CA GLN A 158 -18.69 -20.59 0.07
C GLN A 158 -17.47 -21.17 -0.67
N ASP A 159 -17.17 -20.69 -1.87
CA ASP A 159 -15.94 -21.06 -2.59
C ASP A 159 -14.71 -20.35 -2.01
N LYS A 160 -13.84 -21.13 -1.35
CA LYS A 160 -12.61 -20.64 -0.69
C LYS A 160 -11.66 -19.94 -1.67
N THR A 161 -11.58 -20.42 -2.91
CA THR A 161 -10.69 -19.85 -3.93
C THR A 161 -11.14 -18.45 -4.33
N THR A 162 -12.43 -18.28 -4.63
CA THR A 162 -13.04 -16.99 -4.92
C THR A 162 -12.92 -16.04 -3.75
N ASN A 163 -13.18 -16.50 -2.52
CA ASN A 163 -13.02 -15.70 -1.31
C ASN A 163 -11.59 -15.15 -1.18
N TYR A 164 -10.58 -16.02 -1.27
CA TYR A 164 -9.18 -15.61 -1.19
C TYR A 164 -8.80 -14.62 -2.32
N ASN A 165 -9.24 -14.87 -3.55
CA ASN A 165 -8.97 -13.98 -4.69
C ASN A 165 -9.60 -12.59 -4.50
N ASN A 166 -10.83 -12.53 -3.96
CA ASN A 166 -11.50 -11.29 -3.63
C ASN A 166 -10.76 -10.51 -2.52
N ARG A 167 -10.30 -11.20 -1.47
CA ARG A 167 -9.45 -10.60 -0.44
C ARG A 167 -8.15 -10.07 -1.01
N LEU A 168 -7.49 -10.80 -1.90
CA LEU A 168 -6.26 -10.36 -2.55
C LEU A 168 -6.47 -9.13 -3.43
N ARG A 169 -7.61 -9.04 -4.14
CA ARG A 169 -8.01 -7.85 -4.90
C ARG A 169 -8.21 -6.65 -3.97
N LEU A 170 -8.96 -6.83 -2.88
CA LEU A 170 -9.19 -5.80 -1.87
C LEU A 170 -7.87 -5.32 -1.25
N TYR A 171 -7.00 -6.24 -0.82
CA TYR A 171 -5.66 -5.96 -0.31
C TYR A 171 -4.86 -5.06 -1.27
N LYS A 172 -4.76 -5.46 -2.55
CA LYS A 172 -4.03 -4.69 -3.58
C LYS A 172 -4.59 -3.27 -3.72
N ARG A 173 -5.91 -3.11 -3.63
CA ARG A 173 -6.58 -1.81 -3.72
C ARG A 173 -6.37 -0.95 -2.48
N LEU A 174 -6.48 -1.52 -1.29
CA LEU A 174 -6.19 -0.85 -0.02
C LEU A 174 -4.75 -0.38 0.03
N LYS A 175 -3.79 -1.23 -0.34
CA LYS A 175 -2.36 -0.89 -0.43
C LYS A 175 -2.14 0.29 -1.39
N LYS A 176 -2.67 0.22 -2.61
CA LYS A 176 -2.58 1.32 -3.58
C LYS A 176 -3.26 2.60 -3.10
N TRP A 177 -4.40 2.49 -2.44
CA TRP A 177 -5.12 3.62 -1.85
C TRP A 177 -4.32 4.27 -0.72
N TYR A 178 -3.74 3.48 0.18
CA TYR A 178 -2.93 3.96 1.30
C TYR A 178 -1.71 4.74 0.79
N LEU A 179 -0.92 4.15 -0.11
CA LEU A 179 0.27 4.79 -0.68
C LEU A 179 -0.05 6.14 -1.34
N ARG A 180 -1.19 6.24 -2.04
CA ARG A 180 -1.63 7.47 -2.69
C ARG A 180 -2.09 8.56 -1.73
N ASN A 181 -2.60 8.21 -0.55
CA ASN A 181 -3.27 9.15 0.34
C ASN A 181 -2.43 9.53 1.56
N TYR A 182 -1.52 8.65 1.99
CA TYR A 182 -0.75 8.82 3.22
C TYR A 182 0.75 8.78 3.01
N GLU A 183 1.23 8.33 1.84
CA GLU A 183 2.66 8.15 1.57
C GLU A 183 3.19 9.01 0.41
N LYS A 184 2.39 9.94 -0.11
CA LYS A 184 2.79 10.81 -1.24
C LYS A 184 4.07 11.60 -0.92
N PRO A 185 4.91 11.84 -1.94
CA PRO A 185 6.28 12.35 -1.76
C PRO A 185 6.25 13.74 -1.14
N GLN A 186 7.24 14.05 -0.29
CA GLN A 186 7.61 15.45 -0.05
C GLN A 186 7.65 16.14 -1.41
N LYS A 187 6.88 17.23 -1.57
CA LYS A 187 7.19 18.19 -2.63
C LYS A 187 8.67 18.50 -2.46
N SER A 188 9.46 18.26 -3.49
CA SER A 188 10.80 18.83 -3.61
C SER A 188 10.66 20.32 -3.29
N THR A 189 11.06 20.70 -2.07
CA THR A 189 11.36 22.09 -1.75
C THR A 189 12.55 22.42 -2.64
N LYS A 190 12.27 23.02 -3.81
CA LYS A 190 13.29 23.72 -4.56
C LYS A 190 14.03 24.62 -3.57
N PRO A 191 15.37 24.60 -3.53
CA PRO A 191 16.11 25.60 -2.78
C PRO A 191 15.67 26.97 -3.28
N ILE A 192 15.19 27.82 -2.37
CA ILE A 192 14.99 29.24 -2.65
C ILE A 192 16.40 29.79 -2.95
N PRO A 193 16.65 30.40 -4.12
CA PRO A 193 17.92 31.05 -4.37
C PRO A 193 18.02 32.23 -3.40
N THR A 194 18.96 32.17 -2.47
CA THR A 194 19.40 33.35 -1.73
C THR A 194 20.11 34.26 -2.72
N THR A 195 19.40 35.28 -3.21
CA THR A 195 20.02 36.49 -3.74
C THR A 195 20.50 37.31 -2.56
N ASN A 196 21.79 37.21 -2.25
CA ASN A 196 22.45 38.24 -1.44
C ASN A 196 22.90 39.34 -2.41
N GLY A 197 22.32 40.53 -2.21
CA GLY A 197 22.86 41.79 -2.73
C GLY A 197 24.02 42.29 -1.89
#